data_AF-A0A059EWC3-F1
#
_entry.id   AF-A0A059EWC3-F1
#
_cell.length_a   1.000
_cell.length_b   1.000
_cell.length_c   1.000
_cell.angle_alpha   90.00
_cell.angle_beta   90.00
_cell.angle_gamma   90.00
#
_symmetry.space_group_name_H-M   'P 1'
#
loop_
_entity.id
_entity.type
_entity.pdbx_description
1 polymer ?
#
loop_
_entity_poly.entity_id
_entity_poly.type
_entity_poly.pdbx_seq_one_letter_code
_entity_poly.pdbx_strand_id
1 'polypeptide(L)'
;MPGSIVHTDEHASYKKLCKLGHNHGSVCHKFKFVNKETIFHTQFVESFHNCLKLEIKKRKMIYTSKRFDFLAEFIWKFNHKNDRFQSLLNLIKLS
;
A
#
# COMPACT_ATOMS: atom_id res chain seq x y z
N MET A 1 -4.10 -10.85 -8.20
CA MET A 1 -5.53 -10.58 -8.46
C MET A 1 -5.63 -9.69 -9.69
N PRO A 2 -6.04 -10.24 -10.84
CA PRO A 2 -6.34 -9.44 -12.04
C PRO A 2 -7.63 -8.62 -11.80
N GLY A 3 -7.71 -7.39 -12.31
CA GLY A 3 -8.92 -6.55 -12.24
C GLY A 3 -9.00 -5.57 -11.04
N SER A 4 -8.00 -5.52 -10.16
CA SER A 4 -7.94 -4.51 -9.10
C SER A 4 -7.55 -3.15 -9.67
N ILE A 5 -8.30 -2.09 -9.32
CA ILE A 5 -7.96 -0.71 -9.68
C ILE A 5 -6.84 -0.24 -8.77
N VAL A 6 -5.67 0.04 -9.35
CA VAL A 6 -4.49 0.52 -8.61
C VAL A 6 -4.38 2.02 -8.85
N HIS A 7 -4.49 2.79 -7.77
CA HIS A 7 -4.38 4.24 -7.81
C HIS A 7 -2.98 4.64 -7.34
N THR A 8 -2.22 5.34 -8.18
CA THR A 8 -0.89 5.85 -7.81
C THR A 8 -0.73 7.30 -8.22
N ASP A 9 0.29 7.96 -7.66
CA ASP A 9 0.75 9.22 -8.20
C ASP A 9 1.28 9.03 -9.65
N GLU A 10 1.51 10.14 -10.35
CA GLU A 10 2.02 10.14 -11.73
C GLU A 10 3.52 9.78 -11.85
N HIS A 11 4.12 9.20 -10.81
CA HIS A 11 5.52 8.83 -10.85
C HIS A 11 5.80 7.81 -11.95
N ALA A 12 6.84 8.07 -12.75
CA ALA A 12 7.10 7.36 -13.99
C ALA A 12 7.29 5.84 -13.82
N SER A 13 7.68 5.38 -12.63
CA SER A 13 7.77 3.95 -12.32
C SER A 13 6.44 3.21 -12.44
N TYR A 14 5.32 3.90 -12.22
CA TYR A 14 3.97 3.33 -12.23
C TYR A 14 3.40 3.12 -13.64
N LYS A 15 4.03 3.67 -14.69
CA LYS A 15 3.66 3.39 -16.10
C LYS A 15 3.72 1.88 -16.44
N LYS A 16 4.47 1.10 -15.67
CA LYS A 16 4.53 -0.36 -15.80
C LYS A 16 3.26 -1.07 -15.26
N LEU A 17 2.41 -0.43 -14.46
CA LEU A 17 1.19 -1.04 -13.92
C LEU A 17 0.15 -1.36 -14.99
N CYS A 18 -0.04 -0.48 -15.98
CA CYS A 18 -0.89 -0.79 -17.14
C CYS A 18 -0.38 -2.02 -17.92
N LYS A 19 0.95 -2.19 -18.04
CA LYS A 19 1.55 -3.36 -18.69
C LYS A 19 1.35 -4.65 -17.90
N LEU A 20 1.04 -4.56 -16.61
CA LEU A 20 0.76 -5.68 -15.72
C LEU A 20 -0.74 -6.03 -15.65
N GLY A 21 -1.60 -5.40 -16.47
CA GLY A 21 -3.03 -5.70 -16.54
C GLY A 21 -3.86 -5.04 -15.43
N HIS A 22 -3.34 -3.99 -14.80
CA HIS A 22 -4.08 -3.20 -13.81
C HIS A 22 -4.67 -1.94 -14.44
N ASN A 23 -5.94 -1.65 -14.14
CA ASN A 23 -6.54 -0.35 -14.46
C ASN A 23 -5.90 0.70 -13.55
N HIS A 24 -5.07 1.55 -14.15
CA HIS A 24 -4.32 2.59 -13.46
C HIS A 24 -5.10 3.90 -13.45
N GLY A 25 -5.60 4.30 -12.29
CA GLY A 25 -6.11 5.65 -12.07
C GLY A 25 -4.97 6.53 -11.55
N SER A 26 -4.63 7.63 -12.25
CA SER A 26 -3.62 8.57 -11.77
C SER A 26 -4.27 9.75 -11.04
N VAL A 27 -3.63 10.20 -9.96
CA VAL A 27 -3.98 11.48 -9.31
C VAL A 27 -2.79 12.42 -9.48
N CYS A 28 -2.99 13.48 -10.27
CA CYS A 28 -1.98 14.49 -10.53
C CYS A 28 -1.76 15.37 -9.28
N HIS A 29 -0.60 15.24 -8.64
CA HIS A 29 -0.20 15.99 -7.44
C HIS A 29 -0.10 17.51 -7.70
N LYS A 30 -0.10 17.94 -8.97
CA LYS A 30 0.10 19.33 -9.39
C LYS A 30 -1.18 20.17 -9.40
N PHE A 31 -2.37 19.55 -9.46
CA PHE A 31 -3.61 20.29 -9.74
C PHE A 31 -4.77 20.06 -8.77
N LYS A 32 -4.80 18.98 -7.97
CA LYS A 32 -5.93 18.72 -7.07
C LYS A 32 -5.47 18.03 -5.78
N PHE A 33 -5.40 18.80 -4.69
CA PHE A 33 -5.28 18.29 -3.31
C PHE A 33 -6.51 17.45 -2.90
N VAL A 34 -7.62 17.63 -3.61
CA VAL A 34 -8.85 16.82 -3.54
C VAL A 34 -9.37 16.68 -4.97
N ASN A 35 -9.36 15.48 -5.54
CA ASN A 35 -10.06 15.26 -6.81
C ASN A 35 -11.57 15.27 -6.52
N LYS A 36 -12.34 16.20 -7.10
CA LYS A 36 -13.77 16.38 -6.79
C LYS A 36 -14.70 15.40 -7.52
N GLU A 37 -14.22 14.79 -8.60
CA GLU A 37 -15.01 13.83 -9.42
C GLU A 37 -14.84 12.39 -8.94
N THR A 38 -13.71 12.11 -8.32
CA THR A 38 -13.37 10.81 -7.76
C THR A 38 -13.01 11.07 -6.31
N ILE A 39 -13.76 10.54 -5.35
CA ILE A 39 -13.62 10.75 -3.89
C ILE A 39 -12.29 10.11 -3.38
N PHE A 40 -11.16 10.48 -3.98
CA PHE A 40 -9.85 9.91 -3.75
C PHE A 40 -9.00 10.95 -3.06
N HIS A 41 -8.77 10.68 -1.78
CA HIS A 41 -7.98 11.52 -0.91
C HIS A 41 -6.52 11.05 -0.99
N THR A 42 -5.66 11.89 -1.59
CA THR A 42 -4.19 11.73 -1.55
C THR A 42 -3.67 11.59 -0.11
N GLN A 43 -4.40 12.16 0.84
CA GLN A 43 -4.13 12.06 2.28
C GLN A 43 -4.06 10.62 2.80
N PHE A 44 -4.85 9.68 2.24
CA PHE A 44 -4.75 8.27 2.63
C PHE A 44 -3.41 7.66 2.18
N VAL A 45 -3.00 7.94 0.95
CA VAL A 45 -1.73 7.46 0.39
C VAL A 45 -0.55 8.05 1.16
N GLU A 46 -0.60 9.35 1.47
CA GLU A 46 0.42 10.04 2.28
C GLU A 46 0.49 9.48 3.70
N SER A 47 -0.67 9.28 4.34
CA SER A 47 -0.75 8.70 5.69
C SER A 47 -0.18 7.28 5.71
N PHE A 48 -0.54 6.44 4.74
CA PHE A 48 0.00 5.09 4.59
C PHE A 48 1.51 5.10 4.40
N HIS A 49 2.01 5.99 3.53
CA HIS A 49 3.44 6.14 3.28
C HIS A 49 4.21 6.60 4.52
N ASN A 50 3.61 7.49 5.33
CA ASN A 50 4.17 7.92 6.61
C ASN A 50 4.24 6.76 7.62
N CYS A 51 3.17 5.95 7.74
CA CYS A 51 3.17 4.76 8.58
C CYS A 51 4.30 3.79 8.21
N LEU A 52 4.50 3.54 6.91
CA LEU A 52 5.57 2.67 6.44
C LEU A 52 6.96 3.22 6.79
N LYS A 53 7.20 4.51 6.55
CA LYS A 53 8.46 5.18 6.90
C LYS A 53 8.77 5.08 8.40
N LEU A 54 7.76 5.25 9.25
CA LEU A 54 7.90 5.13 10.70
C LEU A 54 8.29 3.70 11.11
N GLU A 55 7.69 2.69 10.52
CA GLU A 55 8.02 1.28 10.82
C GLU A 55 9.47 0.94 10.40
N ILE A 56 9.91 1.41 9.23
CA ILE A 56 11.29 1.23 8.76
C ILE A 56 12.28 1.87 9.74
N LYS A 57 11.98 3.09 10.21
CA LYS A 57 12.81 3.80 11.21
C LYS A 57 12.87 3.04 12.53
N LYS A 58 11.72 2.53 13.02
CA LYS A 58 11.65 1.73 14.27
C LYS A 58 12.54 0.49 14.22
N ARG A 59 12.60 -0.19 13.07
CA ARG A 59 13.40 -1.41 12.89
C ARG A 59 14.89 -1.14 12.65
N LYS A 60 15.31 0.12 12.58
CA LYS A 60 16.72 0.54 12.38
C LYS A 60 17.38 -0.13 11.17
N MET A 61 16.68 -0.12 10.02
CA MET A 61 17.05 -0.71 8.72
C MET A 61 16.47 -2.11 8.47
N ILE A 62 16.20 -2.41 7.20
CA ILE A 62 15.74 -3.71 6.72
C ILE A 62 16.69 -4.14 5.60
N TYR A 63 17.28 -5.33 5.75
CA TYR A 63 18.13 -5.92 4.72
C TYR A 63 17.36 -6.07 3.41
N THR A 64 18.02 -5.79 2.28
CA THR A 64 17.40 -5.83 0.95
C THR A 64 16.72 -7.17 0.67
N SER A 65 17.33 -8.28 1.08
CA SER A 65 16.78 -9.64 0.96
C SER A 65 15.49 -9.87 1.75
N LYS A 66 15.21 -9.06 2.78
CA LYS A 66 14.05 -9.17 3.67
C LYS A 66 12.97 -8.13 3.42
N ARG A 67 13.14 -7.26 2.42
CA ARG A 67 12.16 -6.20 2.13
C ARG A 67 10.79 -6.74 1.72
N PHE A 68 10.77 -7.84 0.97
CA PHE A 68 9.50 -8.47 0.55
C PHE A 68 8.75 -9.03 1.76
N ASP A 69 9.42 -9.84 2.58
CA ASP A 69 8.87 -10.40 3.82
C ASP A 69 8.38 -9.29 4.76
N PHE A 70 9.18 -8.23 4.94
CA PHE A 70 8.83 -7.07 5.73
C PHE A 70 7.56 -6.38 5.20
N LEU A 71 7.48 -6.15 3.90
CA LEU A 71 6.35 -5.46 3.29
C LEU A 71 5.08 -6.31 3.41
N ALA A 72 5.18 -7.62 3.20
CA ALA A 72 4.07 -8.55 3.40
C ALA A 72 3.56 -8.52 4.85
N GLU A 73 4.48 -8.59 5.82
CA GLU A 73 4.16 -8.48 7.25
C GLU A 73 3.48 -7.13 7.58
N PHE A 74 4.04 -6.02 7.08
CA PHE A 74 3.51 -4.68 7.32
C PHE A 74 2.10 -4.53 6.76
N ILE A 75 1.88 -4.92 5.49
CA ILE A 75 0.57 -4.84 4.83
C ILE A 75 -0.45 -5.68 5.59
N TRP A 76 -0.07 -6.91 5.98
CA TRP A 76 -0.96 -7.78 6.74
C TRP A 76 -1.33 -7.15 8.09
N LYS A 77 -0.36 -6.61 8.84
CA LYS A 77 -0.60 -5.94 10.12
C LYS A 77 -1.44 -4.66 9.99
N PHE A 78 -1.28 -3.93 8.89
CA PHE A 78 -2.03 -2.71 8.61
C PHE A 78 -3.51 -3.02 8.32
N ASN A 79 -3.78 -4.03 7.47
CA ASN A 79 -5.13 -4.42 7.07
C ASN A 79 -5.91 -5.08 8.22
N HIS A 80 -5.24 -5.80 9.11
CA HIS A 80 -5.88 -6.49 10.23
C HIS A 80 -5.78 -5.71 11.56
N LYS A 81 -5.52 -4.40 11.52
CA LYS A 81 -5.26 -3.60 12.74
C LYS A 81 -6.34 -3.70 13.83
N ASN A 82 -7.60 -3.90 13.43
CA ASN A 82 -8.75 -3.96 14.34
C ASN A 82 -8.96 -5.35 14.94
N ASP A 83 -8.41 -6.40 14.30
CA ASP A 83 -8.68 -7.79 14.69
C ASP A 83 -7.47 -8.70 14.44
N ARG A 84 -6.29 -8.22 14.88
CA ARG A 84 -5.02 -8.92 14.63
C ARG A 84 -4.99 -10.31 15.22
N PHE A 85 -5.59 -10.48 16.40
CA PHE A 85 -5.56 -11.75 17.13
C PHE A 85 -6.38 -12.81 16.41
N GLN A 86 -7.64 -12.54 16.05
CA GLN A 86 -8.47 -13.50 15.34
C GLN A 86 -7.94 -13.77 13.93
N SER A 87 -7.44 -12.74 13.25
CA SER A 87 -6.83 -12.89 11.92
C SER A 87 -5.59 -13.77 11.95
N LEU A 88 -4.78 -13.67 13.00
CA LEU A 88 -3.63 -14.56 13.22
C LEU A 88 -4.07 -16.00 13.46
N LEU A 89 -5.07 -16.19 14.33
CA LEU A 89 -5.62 -17.52 14.62
C LEU A 89 -6.18 -18.19 13.35
N ASN A 90 -6.87 -17.44 12.50
CA ASN A 90 -7.39 -17.97 11.23
C ASN A 90 -6.26 -18.39 10.28
N LEU A 91 -5.14 -17.67 10.27
CA LEU A 91 -4.00 -17.98 9.42
C LEU A 91 -3.27 -19.25 9.87
N ILE A 92 -3.16 -19.48 11.18
CA ILE A 92 -2.56 -20.69 11.76
C ILE A 92 -3.49 -21.91 11.60
N LYS A 93 -4.82 -21.71 11.73
CA LYS A 93 -5.79 -22.80 11.55
C LYS A 93 -5.83 -23.38 10.12
N LEU A 94 -5.35 -22.61 9.14
CA LEU A 94 -5.31 -22.99 7.72
C LEU A 94 -3.95 -23.58 7.29
N SER A 95 -2.94 -23.59 8.18
CA SER A 95 -1.61 -24.18 7.92
C SER A 95 -1.50 -25.59 8.48
#